data_AF-A0AAU1DIE0-F1
#
_entry.id   AF-A0AAU1DIE0-F1
#
_cell.length_a   1.000
_cell.length_b   1.000
_cell.length_c   1.000
_cell.angle_alpha   90.00
_cell.angle_beta   90.00
_cell.angle_gamma   90.00
#
_symmetry.space_group_name_H-M   'P 1'
#
loop_
_entity.id
_entity.type
_entity.pdbx_description
1 polymer ?
#
loop_
_entity_poly.entity_id
_entity_poly.type
_entity_poly.pdbx_seq_one_letter_code
_entity_poly.pdbx_strand_id
1 'polypeptide(L)'
;MRTRLQTAEQLALTEEESRLLQQGLVEWSGPARCTEEFAVAMGFDDAADLNRRGARIRSALAAKEPLEPMDWARALLATELAFASEVVGSGYEWSTTTGWSDDTTVKVLRSTQLKLIRTVSPLVGRGLGTRP
;
A
#
# COMPACT_ATOMS: atom_id res chain seq x y z
N MET A 1 -16.90 6.41 -32.27
CA MET A 1 -15.61 6.57 -31.58
C MET A 1 -15.66 5.72 -30.31
N ARG A 2 -15.11 4.51 -30.34
CA ARG A 2 -15.00 3.65 -29.15
C ARG A 2 -13.71 4.05 -28.43
N THR A 3 -13.83 4.67 -27.27
CA THR A 3 -12.72 4.85 -26.34
C THR A 3 -12.15 3.47 -26.05
N ARG A 4 -10.96 3.16 -26.58
CA ARG A 4 -10.19 2.01 -26.10
C ARG A 4 -9.97 2.29 -24.62
N LEU A 5 -10.66 1.56 -23.75
CA LEU A 5 -10.18 1.31 -22.39
C LEU A 5 -8.74 0.85 -22.58
N GLN A 6 -7.78 1.69 -22.19
CA GLN A 6 -6.37 1.34 -22.15
C GLN A 6 -6.27 0.06 -21.32
N THR A 7 -6.03 -1.04 -22.01
CA THR A 7 -5.65 -2.31 -21.40
C THR A 7 -4.43 -2.00 -20.53
N ALA A 8 -4.55 -2.32 -19.23
CA ALA A 8 -3.56 -2.16 -18.18
C ALA A 8 -2.14 -1.91 -18.72
N GLU A 9 -1.74 -0.65 -18.83
CA GLU A 9 -0.33 -0.32 -18.85
C GLU A 9 0.19 -0.85 -17.51
N GLN A 10 0.98 -1.92 -17.59
CA GLN A 10 1.56 -2.55 -16.42
C GLN A 10 2.28 -1.45 -15.65
N LEU A 11 1.79 -1.12 -14.46
CA LEU A 11 2.37 -0.08 -13.63
C LEU A 11 3.79 -0.51 -13.27
N ALA A 12 4.76 0.00 -14.02
CA ALA A 12 6.16 -0.35 -13.86
C ALA A 12 6.71 0.38 -12.64
N LEU A 13 6.50 -0.21 -11.48
CA LEU A 13 7.23 0.17 -10.28
C LEU A 13 8.71 -0.19 -10.44
N THR A 14 9.58 0.66 -9.91
CA THR A 14 10.99 0.30 -9.72
C THR A 14 11.11 -0.76 -8.62
N GLU A 15 12.28 -1.38 -8.51
CA GLU A 15 12.55 -2.30 -7.39
C GLU A 15 12.38 -1.62 -6.03
N GLU A 16 12.82 -0.36 -5.92
CA GLU A 16 12.71 0.42 -4.69
C GLU A 16 11.24 0.71 -4.34
N GLU A 17 10.45 1.13 -5.31
CA GLU A 17 9.01 1.40 -5.11
C GLU A 17 8.25 0.12 -4.73
N SER A 18 8.53 -1.00 -5.40
CA SER A 18 7.94 -2.30 -5.05
C SER A 18 8.37 -2.74 -3.65
N ARG A 19 9.65 -2.62 -3.31
CA ARG A 19 10.19 -2.99 -2.00
C ARG A 19 9.61 -2.13 -0.89
N LEU A 20 9.41 -0.84 -1.13
CA LEU A 20 8.78 0.07 -0.17
C LEU A 20 7.35 -0.36 0.15
N LEU A 21 6.55 -0.70 -0.87
CA LEU A 21 5.18 -1.21 -0.67
C LEU A 21 5.16 -2.54 0.07
N GLN A 22 6.10 -3.43 -0.24
CA GLN A 22 6.24 -4.70 0.48
C GLN A 22 6.54 -4.47 1.97
N GLN A 23 7.46 -3.56 2.29
CA GLN A 23 7.83 -3.27 3.66
C GLN A 23 6.67 -2.63 4.44
N GLY A 24 5.95 -1.69 3.82
CA GLY A 24 4.78 -1.09 4.45
C GLY A 24 3.71 -2.11 4.86
N LEU A 25 3.54 -3.19 4.10
CA LEU A 25 2.66 -4.30 4.47
C LEU A 25 3.24 -5.19 5.59
N VAL A 26 4.57 -5.36 5.67
CA VAL A 26 5.22 -6.16 6.73
C VAL A 26 5.08 -5.52 8.10
N GLU A 27 5.15 -4.19 8.17
CA GLU A 27 5.11 -3.48 9.45
C GLU A 27 3.84 -3.76 10.27
N TRP A 28 2.73 -4.08 9.60
CA TRP A 28 1.47 -4.46 10.24
C TRP A 28 1.42 -5.87 10.82
N SER A 29 2.40 -6.72 10.50
CA SER A 29 2.66 -7.99 11.18
C SER A 29 3.70 -7.86 12.30
N GLY A 30 4.16 -6.64 12.59
CA GLY A 30 5.20 -6.31 13.57
C GLY A 30 4.79 -5.18 14.53
N PRO A 31 5.53 -4.07 14.61
CA PRO A 31 5.34 -3.03 15.64
C PRO A 31 4.07 -2.18 15.48
N ALA A 32 3.49 -2.13 14.28
CA ALA A 32 2.27 -1.36 14.05
C ALA A 32 1.07 -2.01 14.73
N ARG A 33 0.20 -1.18 15.31
CA ARG A 33 -0.91 -1.61 16.18
C ARG A 33 -2.21 -1.65 15.41
N CYS A 34 -2.33 -2.59 14.47
CA CYS A 34 -3.53 -2.64 13.62
C CYS A 34 -4.77 -3.01 14.45
N THR A 35 -5.80 -2.16 14.40
CA THR A 35 -7.15 -2.50 14.83
C THR A 35 -8.01 -2.86 13.62
N GLU A 36 -9.19 -3.44 13.85
CA GLU A 36 -10.15 -3.76 12.80
C GLU A 36 -10.49 -2.53 11.95
N GLU A 37 -10.73 -1.37 12.58
CA GLU A 37 -11.09 -0.14 11.90
C GLU A 37 -9.96 0.40 11.02
N PHE A 38 -8.71 0.24 11.43
CA PHE A 38 -7.57 0.65 10.60
C PHE A 38 -7.35 -0.31 9.43
N ALA A 39 -7.54 -1.63 9.63
CA ALA A 39 -7.53 -2.58 8.53
C ALA A 39 -8.60 -2.23 7.48
N VAL A 40 -9.83 -1.92 7.93
CA VAL A 40 -10.93 -1.47 7.07
C VAL A 40 -10.63 -0.14 6.39
N ALA A 41 -10.05 0.83 7.11
CA ALA A 41 -9.67 2.12 6.54
C ALA A 41 -8.65 1.99 5.40
N MET A 42 -7.76 0.99 5.48
CA MET A 42 -6.79 0.66 4.43
C MET A 42 -7.38 -0.21 3.29
N GLY A 43 -8.67 -0.58 3.38
CA GLY A 43 -9.38 -1.33 2.35
C GLY A 43 -9.34 -2.85 2.50
N PHE A 44 -8.90 -3.37 3.65
CA PHE A 44 -9.07 -4.78 4.00
C PHE A 44 -10.44 -5.04 4.62
N ASP A 45 -10.85 -6.30 4.72
CA ASP A 45 -12.13 -6.64 5.34
C ASP A 45 -12.05 -6.58 6.88
N ASP A 46 -10.91 -7.01 7.44
CA ASP A 46 -10.61 -7.07 8.86
C ASP A 46 -9.09 -7.23 9.07
N ALA A 47 -8.63 -7.26 10.32
CA ALA A 47 -7.21 -7.39 10.67
C ALA A 47 -6.61 -8.76 10.26
N ALA A 48 -7.40 -9.83 10.25
CA ALA A 48 -6.95 -11.15 9.79
C ALA A 48 -6.74 -11.17 8.27
N ASP A 49 -7.62 -10.50 7.55
CA ASP A 49 -7.54 -10.29 6.12
C ASP A 49 -6.35 -9.43 5.73
N LEU A 50 -6.03 -8.39 6.51
CA LEU A 50 -4.80 -7.62 6.31
C LEU A 50 -3.58 -8.53 6.27
N ASN A 51 -3.45 -9.47 7.21
CA ASN A 51 -2.31 -10.38 7.23
C ASN A 51 -2.32 -11.33 6.01
N ARG A 52 -3.46 -11.97 5.73
CA ARG A 52 -3.59 -12.95 4.64
C ARG A 52 -3.45 -12.31 3.25
N ARG A 53 -4.23 -11.27 2.95
CA ARG A 53 -4.15 -10.55 1.68
C ARG A 53 -2.86 -9.74 1.58
N GLY A 54 -2.37 -9.15 2.67
CA GLY A 54 -1.08 -8.46 2.70
C GLY A 54 0.08 -9.38 2.28
N ALA A 55 0.13 -10.61 2.79
CA ALA A 55 1.12 -11.59 2.36
C ALA A 55 1.02 -11.91 0.85
N ARG A 56 -0.20 -12.10 0.33
CA ARG A 56 -0.43 -12.33 -1.11
C ARG A 56 0.04 -11.15 -1.96
N ILE A 57 -0.31 -9.93 -1.57
CA ILE A 57 0.05 -8.71 -2.28
C ILE A 57 1.58 -8.54 -2.30
N ARG A 58 2.25 -8.80 -1.17
CA ARG A 58 3.71 -8.79 -1.08
C ARG A 58 4.36 -9.76 -2.05
N SER A 59 3.86 -10.99 -2.14
CA SER A 59 4.38 -11.98 -3.09
C SER A 59 4.21 -11.52 -4.54
N ALA A 60 3.06 -10.95 -4.89
CA ALA A 60 2.82 -10.42 -6.23
C ALA A 60 3.73 -9.21 -6.55
N LEU A 61 3.95 -8.30 -5.59
CA LEU A 61 4.90 -7.19 -5.73
C LEU A 61 6.34 -7.67 -5.98
N ALA A 62 6.78 -8.68 -5.23
CA ALA A 62 8.11 -9.28 -5.37
C ALA A 62 8.28 -10.01 -6.72
N ALA A 63 7.24 -10.70 -7.18
CA ALA A 63 7.22 -11.39 -8.46
C ALA A 63 6.91 -10.47 -9.67
N LYS A 64 6.63 -9.18 -9.41
CA LYS A 64 6.15 -8.20 -10.40
C LYS A 64 4.90 -8.66 -11.17
N GLU A 65 4.04 -9.39 -10.47
CA GLU A 65 2.76 -9.83 -10.99
C GLU A 65 1.75 -8.67 -11.03
N PRO A 66 0.78 -8.70 -11.95
CA PRO A 66 -0.31 -7.74 -11.94
C PRO A 66 -1.11 -7.79 -10.63
N LEU A 67 -1.44 -6.62 -10.10
CA LEU A 67 -2.36 -6.46 -8.98
C LEU A 67 -3.65 -5.79 -9.44
N GLU A 68 -4.75 -6.17 -8.79
CA GLU A 68 -6.03 -5.50 -8.94
C GLU A 68 -5.97 -4.07 -8.36
N PRO A 69 -6.78 -3.12 -8.85
CA PRO A 69 -6.78 -1.75 -8.37
C PRO A 69 -6.90 -1.61 -6.84
N MET A 70 -7.72 -2.43 -6.20
CA MET A 70 -7.88 -2.38 -4.74
C MET A 70 -6.65 -2.90 -3.98
N ASP A 71 -5.90 -3.83 -4.56
CA ASP A 71 -4.66 -4.30 -3.93
C ASP A 71 -3.54 -3.26 -4.02
N TRP A 72 -3.51 -2.46 -5.09
CA TRP A 72 -2.67 -1.26 -5.15
C TRP A 72 -3.03 -0.26 -4.05
N ALA A 73 -4.32 -0.02 -3.83
CA ALA A 73 -4.81 0.89 -2.80
C ALA A 73 -4.42 0.40 -1.39
N ARG A 74 -4.63 -0.89 -1.11
CA ARG A 74 -4.25 -1.55 0.15
C ARG A 74 -2.77 -1.41 0.44
N ALA A 75 -1.91 -1.75 -0.53
CA ALA A 75 -0.46 -1.64 -0.37
C ALA A 75 -0.04 -0.19 -0.10
N LEU A 76 -0.57 0.75 -0.90
CA LEU A 76 -0.20 2.16 -0.79
C LEU A 76 -0.60 2.75 0.57
N LEU A 77 -1.86 2.57 0.99
CA LEU A 77 -2.35 3.12 2.26
C LEU A 77 -1.68 2.45 3.47
N ALA A 78 -1.44 1.14 3.40
CA ALA A 78 -0.70 0.43 4.43
C ALA A 78 0.70 1.00 4.61
N THR A 79 1.41 1.27 3.51
CA THR A 79 2.72 1.93 3.56
C THR A 79 2.65 3.35 4.10
N GLU A 80 1.72 4.17 3.61
CA GLU A 80 1.58 5.57 4.03
C GLU A 80 1.34 5.68 5.54
N LEU A 81 0.44 4.85 6.07
CA LEU A 81 0.07 4.89 7.48
C LEU A 81 1.15 4.25 8.37
N ALA A 82 1.76 3.15 7.94
CA ALA A 82 2.87 2.52 8.67
C ALA A 82 4.08 3.46 8.77
N PHE A 83 4.43 4.16 7.70
CA PHE A 83 5.55 5.09 7.69
C PHE A 83 5.26 6.35 8.49
N ALA A 84 4.16 7.06 8.19
CA ALA A 84 3.98 8.43 8.64
C ALA A 84 3.42 8.58 10.06
N SER A 85 2.76 7.55 10.61
CA SER A 85 2.09 7.66 11.89
C SER A 85 2.89 7.08 13.05
N GLU A 86 3.25 7.92 14.01
CA GLU A 86 3.77 7.50 15.32
C GLU A 86 2.68 6.86 16.21
N VAL A 87 1.41 7.14 15.92
CA VAL A 87 0.29 6.72 16.78
C VAL A 87 -0.11 5.27 16.49
N VAL A 88 -0.15 4.89 15.21
CA VAL A 88 -0.63 3.56 14.79
C VAL A 88 0.34 2.80 13.90
N GLY A 89 1.25 3.50 13.24
CA GLY A 89 2.30 2.93 12.40
C GLY A 89 3.60 2.71 13.16
N SER A 90 4.67 2.49 12.41
CA SER A 90 6.04 2.35 12.93
C SER A 90 6.67 3.71 13.23
N GLY A 91 6.28 4.77 12.52
CA GLY A 91 6.72 6.15 12.81
C GLY A 91 8.25 6.25 12.97
N TYR A 92 8.71 6.68 14.14
CA TYR A 92 10.12 6.79 14.50
C TYR A 92 10.89 5.47 14.34
N GLU A 93 10.26 4.33 14.62
CA GLU A 93 10.85 3.00 14.48
C GLU A 93 10.95 2.52 13.03
N TRP A 94 10.38 3.25 12.05
CA TRP A 94 10.44 2.89 10.64
C TRP A 94 11.88 2.69 10.16
N SER A 95 12.78 3.62 10.48
CA SER A 95 14.18 3.51 10.04
C SER A 95 14.91 2.32 10.66
N THR A 96 14.58 1.97 11.91
CA THR A 96 15.14 0.82 12.63
C THR A 96 14.65 -0.50 12.04
N THR A 97 13.35 -0.59 11.76
CA THR A 97 12.65 -1.83 11.38
C THR A 97 12.82 -2.15 9.89
N THR A 98 12.94 -1.11 9.06
CA THR A 98 13.02 -1.25 7.60
C THR A 98 14.42 -1.01 7.05
N GLY A 99 15.26 -0.23 7.75
CA GLY A 99 16.52 0.28 7.23
C GLY A 99 16.38 1.49 6.28
N TRP A 100 15.17 2.01 6.07
CA TRP A 100 14.93 3.16 5.20
C TRP A 100 14.93 4.46 6.00
N SER A 101 15.70 5.45 5.55
CA SER A 101 15.61 6.81 6.12
C SER A 101 14.31 7.50 5.70
N ASP A 102 13.84 8.47 6.48
CA ASP A 102 12.65 9.26 6.16
C ASP A 102 12.79 9.98 4.81
N ASP A 103 13.95 10.61 4.55
CA ASP A 103 14.21 11.31 3.28
C ASP A 103 14.07 10.37 2.07
N THR A 104 14.66 9.18 2.15
CA THR A 104 14.57 8.16 1.09
C THR A 104 13.14 7.68 0.95
N THR A 105 12.47 7.40 2.08
CA THR A 105 11.10 6.90 2.11
C THR A 105 10.14 7.89 1.48
N VAL A 106 10.21 9.18 1.84
CA VAL A 106 9.37 10.23 1.27
C VAL A 106 9.58 10.35 -0.24
N LYS A 107 10.84 10.35 -0.71
CA LYS A 107 11.15 10.45 -2.15
C LYS A 107 10.55 9.29 -2.94
N VAL A 108 10.78 8.06 -2.49
CA VAL A 108 10.28 6.86 -3.17
C VAL A 108 8.75 6.79 -3.07
N LEU A 109 8.17 7.07 -1.90
CA LEU A 109 6.72 7.08 -1.71
C LEU A 109 6.03 8.08 -2.64
N ARG A 110 6.58 9.28 -2.81
CA ARG A 110 6.01 10.28 -3.74
C ARG A 110 6.08 9.82 -5.19
N SER A 111 7.16 9.17 -5.60
CA SER A 111 7.26 8.56 -6.93
C SER A 111 6.21 7.45 -7.12
N THR A 112 6.07 6.55 -6.14
CA THR A 112 5.06 5.48 -6.14
C THR A 112 3.64 6.05 -6.22
N GLN A 113 3.30 7.05 -5.41
CA GLN A 113 2.00 7.70 -5.40
C GLN A 113 1.65 8.29 -6.78
N LEU A 114 2.58 8.98 -7.43
CA LEU A 114 2.36 9.56 -8.76
C LEU A 114 2.05 8.50 -9.82
N LYS A 115 2.67 7.32 -9.71
CA LYS A 115 2.36 6.19 -10.59
C LYS A 115 0.99 5.60 -10.29
N LEU A 116 0.67 5.38 -9.02
CA LEU A 116 -0.56 4.69 -8.61
C LEU A 116 -1.83 5.56 -8.62
N ILE A 117 -1.70 6.90 -8.62
CA ILE A 117 -2.83 7.81 -8.43
C ILE A 117 -3.99 7.56 -9.41
N ARG A 118 -3.69 7.29 -10.69
CA ARG A 118 -4.72 7.04 -11.71
C ARG A 118 -5.49 5.74 -11.49
N THR A 119 -4.89 4.79 -10.78
CA THR A 119 -5.48 3.49 -10.45
C THR A 119 -6.23 3.54 -9.13
N VAL A 120 -5.69 4.24 -8.13
CA VAL A 120 -6.21 4.26 -6.76
C VAL A 120 -7.28 5.33 -6.55
N SER A 121 -7.10 6.56 -7.06
CA SER A 121 -8.05 7.66 -6.84
C SER A 121 -9.50 7.33 -7.26
N PRO A 122 -9.77 6.61 -8.37
CA PRO A 122 -11.14 6.26 -8.74
C PRO A 122 -11.88 5.36 -7.73
N LEU A 123 -11.17 4.68 -6.82
CA LEU A 123 -11.75 3.78 -5.83
C LEU A 123 -12.29 4.53 -4.61
N VAL A 124 -11.74 5.71 -4.32
CA VAL A 124 -12.12 6.53 -3.15
C VAL A 124 -13.58 6.92 -3.25
N GLY A 125 -14.36 6.59 -2.21
CA GLY A 125 -15.80 6.85 -2.16
C GLY A 125 -16.67 5.91 -3.01
N ARG A 126 -16.07 4.89 -3.67
CA ARG A 126 -16.80 3.86 -4.42
C ARG A 126 -16.58 2.45 -3.88
N GLY A 127 -15.40 2.18 -3.36
CA GLY A 127 -15.05 0.92 -2.69
C GLY A 127 -13.93 1.03 -1.66
N LEU A 128 -13.26 2.18 -1.58
CA LEU A 128 -12.29 2.52 -0.55
C LEU A 128 -12.77 3.73 0.25
N GLY A 129 -12.64 3.70 1.57
CA GLY A 129 -13.07 4.79 2.45
C GLY A 129 -14.58 5.02 2.44
N THR A 130 -15.34 3.99 2.06
CA THR A 130 -16.80 3.99 2.10
C THR A 130 -17.24 3.43 3.45
N ARG A 131 -18.06 4.18 4.20
CA ARG A 131 -18.84 3.54 5.27
C ARG A 131 -19.82 2.55 4.63
N PRO A 132 -20.22 1.49 5.33
CA PRO A 132 -21.41 0.72 4.95
C PRO A 132 -22.61 1.64 4.69
#